data_AF-A0A1C7MWE3-F1
#
_entry.id   AF-A0A1C7MWE3-F1
#
_cell.length_a   1.000
_cell.length_b   1.000
_cell.length_c   1.000
_cell.angle_alpha   90.00
_cell.angle_beta   90.00
_cell.angle_gamma   90.00
#
_symmetry.space_group_name_H-M   'P 1'
#
loop_
_entity.id
_entity.type
_entity.pdbx_description
1 polymer ?
#
loop_
_entity_poly.entity_id
_entity_poly.type
_entity_poly.pdbx_seq_one_letter_code
_entity_poly.pdbx_strand_id
1 'polypeptide(L)'
;WQSVWNLFFEGTVDLSQNALPVKQAVFALHFPPLQSSTTTRYASVVIGSTIQSLWRAHWSFVFDSRPFTVSTILAQTRLLINAATEEDFVLRGIPHCPLPFLSL
;
A
#
# COMPACT_ATOMS: atom_id res chain seq x y z
N TRP A 1 -4.98 -0.35 9.04
CA TRP A 1 -4.47 -1.71 8.83
C TRP A 1 -5.46 -2.61 8.14
N GLN A 2 -6.57 -2.99 8.78
CA GLN A 2 -7.55 -3.92 8.18
C GLN A 2 -8.05 -3.49 6.80
N SER A 3 -8.41 -2.22 6.62
CA SER A 3 -8.90 -1.71 5.34
C SER A 3 -7.83 -1.73 4.24
N VAL A 4 -6.56 -1.49 4.57
CA VAL A 4 -5.45 -1.66 3.62
C VAL A 4 -5.30 -3.14 3.28
N TRP A 5 -5.34 -3.99 4.30
CA TRP A 5 -5.11 -5.41 4.12
C TRP A 5 -6.11 -6.03 3.16
N ASN A 6 -7.40 -5.79 3.42
CA ASN A 6 -8.50 -6.29 2.59
C ASN A 6 -8.52 -5.67 1.18
N LEU A 7 -7.79 -4.57 0.96
CA LEU A 7 -7.70 -3.91 -0.34
C LEU A 7 -6.55 -4.45 -1.19
N PHE A 8 -5.43 -4.86 -0.58
CA PHE A 8 -4.20 -5.16 -1.31
C PHE A 8 -3.73 -6.61 -1.18
N PHE A 9 -4.09 -7.31 -0.12
CA PHE A 9 -3.64 -8.69 0.14
C PHE A 9 -4.77 -9.69 -0.06
N GLU A 10 -4.40 -10.89 -0.48
CA GLU A 10 -5.33 -12.02 -0.55
C GLU A 10 -5.73 -12.48 0.85
N GLY A 11 -7.00 -12.86 1.00
CA GLY A 11 -7.58 -13.22 2.29
C GLY A 11 -8.01 -12.00 3.09
N THR A 12 -9.30 -11.92 3.39
CA THR A 12 -9.82 -10.90 4.31
C THR A 12 -9.31 -11.18 5.71
N VAL A 13 -8.85 -10.13 6.39
CA VAL A 13 -8.44 -10.20 7.78
C VAL A 13 -9.46 -9.47 8.63
N ASP A 14 -9.84 -10.11 9.73
CA ASP A 14 -10.49 -9.45 10.85
C ASP A 14 -9.49 -9.34 12.00
N LEU A 15 -9.00 -8.11 12.21
CA LEU A 15 -8.00 -7.83 13.24
C LEU A 15 -8.54 -8.00 14.66
N SER A 16 -9.86 -7.98 14.85
CA SER A 16 -10.47 -8.24 16.16
C SER A 16 -10.36 -9.72 16.56
N GLN A 17 -10.30 -10.61 15.57
CA GLN A 17 -10.26 -12.07 15.76
C GLN A 17 -8.84 -12.63 15.60
N ASN A 18 -8.12 -12.19 14.56
CA ASN A 18 -6.80 -12.72 14.24
C ASN A 18 -5.86 -11.66 13.64
N ALA A 19 -4.96 -11.15 14.47
CA ALA A 19 -3.90 -10.23 14.05
C ALA A 19 -2.60 -10.93 13.61
N LEU A 20 -2.55 -12.26 13.59
CA LEU A 20 -1.34 -13.02 13.24
C LEU A 20 -0.76 -12.64 11.87
N PRO A 21 -1.55 -12.51 10.78
CA PRO A 21 -0.99 -12.18 9.47
C PRO A 21 -0.28 -10.84 9.47
N VAL A 22 -0.86 -9.83 10.12
CA VAL A 22 -0.25 -8.50 10.25
C VAL A 22 1.00 -8.55 11.11
N LYS A 23 0.99 -9.29 12.23
CA LYS A 23 2.18 -9.46 13.07
C LYS A 23 3.32 -10.12 12.30
N GLN A 24 3.02 -11.17 11.53
CA GLN A 24 4.02 -11.85 10.69
C GLN A 24 4.59 -10.92 9.62
N ALA A 25 3.74 -10.14 8.94
CA ALA A 25 4.19 -9.17 7.96
C ALA A 25 5.05 -8.05 8.57
N VAL A 26 4.67 -7.52 9.73
CA VAL A 26 5.37 -6.39 10.35
C VAL A 26 6.65 -6.81 11.05
N PHE A 27 6.64 -7.91 11.80
CA PHE A 27 7.77 -8.30 12.66
C PHE A 27 8.66 -9.39 12.04
N ALA A 28 8.09 -10.28 11.23
CA ALA A 28 8.83 -11.38 10.61
C ALA A 28 9.07 -11.15 9.10
N LEU A 29 8.60 -10.02 8.55
CA LEU A 29 8.67 -9.70 7.11
C LEU A 29 8.08 -10.81 6.22
N HIS A 30 7.16 -11.59 6.77
CA HIS A 30 6.46 -12.64 6.04
C HIS A 30 5.16 -12.08 5.50
N PHE A 31 5.16 -11.76 4.20
CA PHE A 31 4.06 -11.09 3.56
C PHE A 31 3.13 -12.08 2.85
N PRO A 32 1.80 -11.91 2.97
CA PRO A 32 0.87 -12.69 2.17
C PRO A 32 0.92 -12.27 0.68
N PRO A 33 0.35 -13.09 -0.21
CA PRO A 33 0.20 -12.73 -1.61
C PRO A 33 -0.63 -11.45 -1.78
N LEU A 34 -0.27 -10.66 -2.80
CA LEU A 34 -1.05 -9.50 -3.23
C LEU A 34 -2.26 -9.95 -4.04
N GLN A 35 -3.36 -9.22 -3.95
CA GLN A 35 -4.51 -9.44 -4.82
C GLN A 35 -4.11 -9.26 -6.28
N SER A 36 -4.67 -10.08 -7.16
CA SER A 36 -4.34 -10.07 -8.60
C SER A 36 -4.68 -8.75 -9.30
N SER A 37 -5.59 -7.95 -8.72
CA SER A 37 -5.97 -6.61 -9.19
C SER A 37 -5.00 -5.50 -8.74
N THR A 38 -4.02 -5.82 -7.90
CA THR A 38 -3.08 -4.83 -7.35
C THR A 38 -2.03 -4.46 -8.39
N THR A 39 -1.87 -3.17 -8.64
CA THR A 39 -0.88 -2.65 -9.62
C THR A 39 0.56 -2.79 -9.14
N THR A 40 0.79 -2.80 -7.82
CA THR A 40 2.13 -2.98 -7.25
C THR A 40 2.54 -4.45 -7.24
N ARG A 41 3.83 -4.72 -7.47
CA ARG A 41 4.39 -6.08 -7.48
C ARG A 41 4.94 -6.52 -6.13
N TYR A 42 5.06 -5.61 -5.16
CA TYR A 42 5.81 -5.84 -3.93
C TYR A 42 4.96 -5.61 -2.69
N ALA A 43 4.73 -6.69 -1.94
CA ALA A 43 4.00 -6.62 -0.68
C ALA A 43 4.67 -5.69 0.35
N SER A 44 6.00 -5.66 0.36
CA SER A 44 6.79 -4.75 1.20
C SER A 44 6.48 -3.29 0.92
N VAL A 45 6.22 -2.91 -0.33
CA VAL A 45 5.83 -1.54 -0.71
C VAL A 45 4.47 -1.17 -0.14
N VAL A 46 3.50 -2.10 -0.15
CA VAL A 46 2.19 -1.88 0.47
C VAL A 46 2.32 -1.68 1.98
N ILE A 47 3.08 -2.56 2.66
CA ILE A 47 3.29 -2.47 4.11
C ILE A 47 4.03 -1.19 4.48
N GLY A 48 5.13 -0.88 3.80
CA GLY A 48 5.93 0.33 4.02
C GLY A 48 5.12 1.60 3.80
N SER A 49 4.40 1.69 2.69
CA SER A 49 3.50 2.81 2.39
C SER A 49 2.41 2.97 3.44
N THR A 50 1.89 1.86 3.97
CA THR A 50 0.87 1.88 5.02
C THR A 50 1.42 2.41 6.34
N ILE A 51 2.58 1.92 6.77
CA ILE A 51 3.26 2.42 7.98
C ILE A 51 3.55 3.91 7.83
N GLN A 52 4.06 4.33 6.68
CA GLN A 52 4.36 5.73 6.40
C GLN A 52 3.10 6.62 6.43
N SER A 53 2.00 6.18 5.82
CA SER A 53 0.72 6.91 5.87
C SER A 53 0.16 7.02 7.28
N LEU A 54 0.23 5.93 8.07
CA LEU A 54 -0.21 5.93 9.47
C LEU A 54 0.64 6.87 10.32
N TRP A 55 1.95 6.86 10.12
CA TRP A 55 2.89 7.76 10.78
C TRP A 55 2.58 9.23 10.46
N ARG A 56 2.38 9.56 9.18
CA ARG A 56 2.00 10.92 8.74
C ARG A 56 0.66 11.36 9.34
N ALA A 57 -0.35 10.49 9.31
CA ALA A 57 -1.66 10.78 9.87
C ALA A 57 -1.60 10.98 11.39
N HIS A 58 -0.79 10.16 12.10
CA HIS A 58 -0.59 10.29 13.53
C HIS A 58 0.01 11.64 13.90
N TRP A 59 1.10 12.05 13.23
CA TRP A 59 1.73 13.34 13.53
C TRP A 59 0.88 14.54 13.14
N SER A 60 0.13 14.45 12.05
CA SER A 60 -0.80 15.52 11.68
C SER A 60 -1.97 15.62 12.66
N PHE A 61 -2.40 14.50 13.26
CA PHE A 61 -3.35 14.54 14.37
C PHE A 61 -2.76 15.22 15.61
N VAL A 62 -1.53 14.85 16.00
CA VAL A 62 -0.86 15.38 17.20
C VAL A 62 -0.54 16.87 17.07
N PHE A 63 0.01 17.30 15.94
CA PHE A 63 0.54 18.66 15.77
C PHE A 63 -0.41 19.60 15.02
N ASP A 64 -1.19 19.10 14.07
CA ASP A 64 -2.05 19.94 13.22
C ASP A 64 -3.53 19.81 13.58
N SER A 65 -3.87 19.03 14.62
CA SER A 65 -5.26 18.69 14.99
C SER A 65 -6.09 18.12 13.83
N ARG A 66 -5.44 17.51 12.83
CA ARG A 66 -6.15 16.91 11.69
C ARG A 66 -6.78 15.59 12.09
N PRO A 67 -8.06 15.33 11.73
CA PRO A 67 -8.71 14.07 12.05
C PRO A 67 -7.96 12.84 11.52
N PHE A 68 -7.77 11.84 12.38
CA PHE A 68 -7.19 10.55 12.01
C PHE A 68 -8.25 9.69 11.31
N THR A 69 -8.39 9.83 10.00
CA THR A 69 -9.45 9.15 9.22
C THR A 69 -8.90 8.05 8.32
N VAL A 70 -9.62 6.93 8.26
CA VAL A 70 -9.25 5.76 7.44
C VAL A 70 -9.21 6.11 5.95
N SER A 71 -10.14 6.94 5.48
CA SER A 71 -10.22 7.38 4.08
C SER A 71 -8.98 8.14 3.64
N THR A 72 -8.51 9.10 4.46
CA THR A 72 -7.29 9.86 4.18
C THR A 72 -6.07 8.96 4.17
N ILE A 73 -5.95 8.05 5.14
CA ILE A 73 -4.84 7.09 5.20
C ILE A 73 -4.83 6.18 3.97
N LEU A 74 -5.98 5.65 3.56
CA LEU A 74 -6.09 4.81 2.36
C LEU A 74 -5.71 5.58 1.09
N ALA A 75 -6.17 6.83 0.94
CA ALA A 75 -5.82 7.67 -0.19
C ALA A 75 -4.31 7.93 -0.24
N GLN A 76 -3.69 8.30 0.89
CA GLN A 76 -2.24 8.51 0.98
C GLN A 76 -1.45 7.24 0.70
N THR A 77 -1.88 6.09 1.24
CA THR A 77 -1.23 4.80 0.98
C THR A 77 -1.27 4.46 -0.50
N ARG A 78 -2.41 4.66 -1.19
CA ARG A 78 -2.50 4.46 -2.64
C ARG A 78 -1.55 5.37 -3.42
N LEU A 79 -1.47 6.65 -3.05
CA LEU A 79 -0.55 7.59 -3.69
C LEU A 79 0.91 7.15 -3.56
N LEU A 80 1.32 6.73 -2.35
CA LEU A 80 2.68 6.24 -2.11
C LEU A 80 2.99 4.96 -2.89
N ILE A 81 2.03 4.02 -2.94
CA ILE A 81 2.19 2.77 -3.72
C ILE A 81 2.31 3.08 -5.21
N ASN A 82 1.48 3.99 -5.74
CA ASN A 82 1.53 4.38 -7.13
C ASN A 82 2.88 5.04 -7.46
N ALA A 83 3.34 5.98 -6.64
CA ALA A 83 4.63 6.63 -6.81
C ALA A 83 5.79 5.62 -6.80
N ALA A 84 5.78 4.65 -5.87
CA ALA A 84 6.80 3.60 -5.82
C ALA A 84 6.73 2.65 -7.04
N THR A 85 5.54 2.42 -7.58
CA THR A 85 5.34 1.59 -8.78
C THR A 85 5.83 2.34 -10.03
N GLU A 86 5.56 3.64 -10.12
CA GLU A 86 6.10 4.50 -11.18
C GLU A 86 7.63 4.56 -11.12
N GLU A 87 8.22 4.72 -9.94
CA GLU A 87 9.68 4.67 -9.75
C GLU A 87 10.28 3.33 -10.21
N ASP A 88 9.65 2.20 -9.86
CA ASP A 88 10.09 0.87 -10.33
C ASP A 88 10.01 0.74 -11.87
N PHE A 89 9.02 1.36 -12.52
CA PHE A 89 8.96 1.40 -13.99
C PHE A 89 10.09 2.23 -14.59
N VAL A 90 10.39 3.41 -14.03
CA VAL A 90 11.53 4.24 -14.45
C VAL A 90 12.82 3.44 -14.35
N LEU A 91 13.08 2.83 -13.18
CA LEU A 91 14.31 2.09 -12.90
C LEU A 91 14.50 0.88 -13.83
N ARG A 92 13.40 0.29 -14.32
CA ARG A 92 13.43 -0.83 -15.27
C ARG A 92 13.40 -0.41 -16.73
N GLY A 93 13.35 0.89 -17.03
CA GLY A 93 13.21 1.40 -18.39
C GLY A 93 11.89 1.01 -19.06
N ILE A 94 10.84 0.74 -18.28
CA ILE A 94 9.50 0.44 -18.80
C ILE A 94 8.81 1.79 -19.08
N PRO A 95 8.39 2.08 -20.32
CA PRO A 95 7.77 3.35 -20.65
C PRO A 95 6.41 3.54 -19.94
N HIS A 96 6.19 4.74 -19.39
CA HIS A 96 4.96 5.14 -18.66
C HIS A 96 3.72 5.30 -19.54
N CYS A 97 3.91 5.38 -20.86
CA CYS A 97 2.84 5.44 -21.84
C CYS A 97 2.84 4.16 -22.69
N PRO A 98 1.67 3.67 -23.13
CA PRO A 98 1.64 2.76 -24.27
C PRO A 98 2.39 3.44 -25.42
N LEU A 99 3.28 2.69 -26.09
CA LEU A 99 4.02 3.18 -27.24
C LEU A 99 3.00 3.77 -28.25
N PRO A 100 3.14 5.02 -28.72
CA PRO A 100 2.06 5.69 -29.43
C PRO A 100 1.68 5.10 -30.80
N PHE A 101 2.25 3.96 -31.24
CA PHE A 101 2.23 3.57 -32.66
C PHE A 101 2.14 2.06 -32.94
N LEU A 102 1.44 1.26 -32.13
CA LEU A 102 1.11 -0.11 -32.52
C LEU A 102 -0.39 -0.38 -32.37
N SER A 103 -1.17 0.29 -33.22
CA SER A 103 -2.38 -0.28 -33.77
C SER A 103 -1.98 -1.14 -34.98
N LEU A 104 -1.90 -2.46 -34.77
CA LEU A 104 -1.78 -3.47 -35.83
C LEU A 104 -3.17 -4.03 -36.11
#